data_AF-A0A2D5VSU7-F1
#
_entry.id   AF-A0A2D5VSU7-F1
#
_cell.length_a   1.000
_cell.length_b   1.000
_cell.length_c   1.000
_cell.angle_alpha   90.00
_cell.angle_beta   90.00
_cell.angle_gamma   90.00
#
_symmetry.space_group_name_H-M   'P 1'
#
loop_
_entity.id
_entity.type
_entity.pdbx_description
1 polymer ?
#
loop_
_entity_poly.entity_id
_entity_poly.type
_entity_poly.pdbx_seq_one_letter_code
_entity_poly.pdbx_strand_id
1 'polypeptide(L)' 'MEPRAHHVLIGLFTVLTVGAALLFGLWLNSSSSDRAFTDYEVIFNEAVTGLSQGSAVQYSGIKV' A
#
# COMPACT_ATOMS: atom_id res chain seq x y z
N MET A 1 -49.95 -18.10 -2.90
CA MET A 1 -48.97 -17.92 -1.82
C MET A 1 -47.65 -18.50 -2.30
N GLU A 2 -46.72 -17.69 -2.81
CA GLU A 2 -45.33 -18.13 -3.06
C GLU A 2 -44.39 -16.91 -3.01
N PRO A 3 -43.63 -16.69 -1.93
CA PRO A 3 -42.47 -15.82 -2.00
C PRO A 3 -41.25 -16.70 -2.32
N ARG A 4 -40.79 -16.69 -3.58
CA ARG A 4 -39.49 -17.29 -3.93
C ARG A 4 -38.40 -16.41 -3.33
N ALA A 5 -37.84 -16.87 -2.23
CA ALA A 5 -36.86 -16.16 -1.42
C ALA A 5 -35.55 -15.91 -2.20
N HIS A 6 -35.37 -14.69 -2.72
CA HIS A 6 -34.11 -14.21 -3.32
C HIS A 6 -33.05 -13.83 -2.27
N HIS A 7 -33.16 -14.32 -1.03
CA HIS A 7 -32.23 -14.03 0.07
C HIS A 7 -30.84 -14.64 -0.15
N VAL A 8 -30.80 -15.79 -0.82
CA VAL A 8 -29.53 -16.46 -1.20
C VAL A 8 -28.73 -15.60 -2.17
N LEU A 9 -29.39 -14.89 -3.09
CA LEU A 9 -28.71 -14.02 -4.05
C LEU A 9 -28.04 -12.83 -3.35
N ILE A 10 -28.76 -12.22 -2.41
CA ILE A 10 -28.25 -11.08 -1.63
C ILE A 10 -27.09 -11.54 -0.74
N GLY A 11 -27.23 -12.68 -0.07
CA GLY A 11 -26.16 -13.27 0.73
C GLY A 11 -24.91 -13.60 -0.11
N LEU A 12 -25.09 -14.20 -1.29
CA LEU A 12 -24.01 -14.49 -2.21
C LEU A 12 -23.28 -13.21 -2.65
N PHE A 13 -24.03 -12.17 -3.00
CA PHE A 13 -23.47 -10.88 -3.40
C PHE A 13 -22.64 -10.25 -2.27
N THR A 14 -23.15 -10.27 -1.04
CA THR A 14 -22.43 -9.75 0.12
C THR A 14 -21.13 -10.52 0.36
N VAL A 15 -21.17 -11.86 0.32
CA VAL A 15 -19.97 -12.70 0.53
C VAL A 15 -18.92 -12.44 -0.56
N LEU A 16 -19.34 -12.35 -1.82
CA LEU A 16 -18.43 -12.05 -2.93
C LEU A 16 -17.80 -10.66 -2.79
N THR A 17 -18.60 -9.66 -2.41
CA THR A 17 -18.13 -8.29 -2.21
C THR A 17 -17.10 -8.20 -1.10
N VAL A 18 -17.35 -8.86 0.04
CA VAL A 18 -16.41 -8.93 1.17
C VAL A 18 -15.14 -9.67 0.77
N GLY A 19 -15.25 -10.80 0.07
CA GLY A 19 -14.11 -11.55 -0.44
C GLY A 19 -13.24 -10.72 -1.39
N ALA A 20 -13.86 -10.00 -2.33
CA ALA A 20 -13.18 -9.11 -3.26
C ALA A 20 -12.46 -7.95 -2.53
N ALA A 21 -13.11 -7.34 -1.54
CA ALA A 21 -12.52 -6.27 -0.74
C ALA A 21 -11.27 -6.73 0.03
N LEU A 22 -11.30 -7.94 0.61
CA LEU A 22 -10.15 -8.53 1.29
C LEU A 22 -9.01 -8.83 0.32
N LEU A 23 -9.30 -9.46 -0.83
CA LEU A 23 -8.30 -9.71 -1.87
C LEU A 23 -7.66 -8.41 -2.38
N PHE A 24 -8.48 -7.38 -2.59
CA PHE A 24 -8.00 -6.07 -3.01
C PHE A 24 -7.11 -5.40 -1.96
N GLY A 25 -7.47 -5.49 -0.67
CA GLY A 25 -6.65 -5.00 0.42
C GLY A 25 -5.29 -5.69 0.51
N LEU A 26 -5.26 -7.03 0.39
CA LEU A 26 -4.02 -7.81 0.36
C LEU A 26 -3.17 -7.48 -0.86
N TRP A 27 -3.79 -7.32 -2.03
CA TRP A 27 -3.11 -6.95 -3.26
C TRP A 27 -2.52 -5.53 -3.18
N LEU A 28 -3.23 -4.55 -2.61
CA LEU A 28 -2.70 -3.21 -2.38
C LEU A 28 -1.52 -3.19 -1.41
N ASN A 29 -1.58 -3.98 -0.34
CA ASN A 29 -0.45 -4.09 0.59
C ASN A 29 0.78 -4.68 -0.11
N SER A 30 0.60 -5.74 -0.90
CA SER A 30 1.69 -6.31 -1.71
C SER A 30 2.23 -5.31 -2.74
N SER A 31 1.35 -4.59 -3.44
CA SER A 31 1.70 -3.55 -4.41
C SER A 31 2.46 -2.38 -3.76
N SER A 32 2.16 -2.07 -2.49
CA SER A 32 2.91 -1.09 -1.70
C SER A 32 4.28 -1.60 -1.26
N SER A 33 4.44 -2.91 -1.08
CA SER A 33 5.68 -3.52 -0.58
C SER A 33 6.75 -3.70 -1.67
N ASP A 34 6.37 -3.63 -2.95
CA ASP A 34 7.31 -3.58 -4.09
C ASP A 34 8.04 -2.24 -4.23
N ARG A 35 7.72 -1.25 -3.37
CA ARG A 35 8.63 -0.12 -3.14
C ARG A 35 9.84 -0.63 -2.35
N ALA A 36 10.74 -1.28 -3.05
CA ALA A 36 12.07 -1.64 -2.59
C ALA A 36 12.84 -0.35 -2.26
N PHE A 37 12.60 0.20 -1.08
CA PHE A 37 13.48 1.21 -0.48
C PHE A 37 14.85 0.54 -0.36
N THR A 38 15.75 0.90 -1.27
CA THR A 38 17.12 0.40 -1.23
C THR A 38 17.85 1.27 -0.22
N ASP A 39 18.21 0.70 0.91
CA ASP A 39 18.99 1.40 1.94
C ASP A 39 20.40 1.64 1.40
N TYR A 40 20.74 2.91 1.18
CA TYR A 40 22.08 3.34 0.80
C TYR A 40 22.72 4.08 1.96
N GLU A 41 23.89 3.62 2.39
CA GLU A 41 24.72 4.34 3.36
C GLU A 41 25.70 5.24 2.61
N VAL A 42 25.62 6.55 2.86
CA VAL A 42 26.53 7.55 2.29
C VAL A 42 27.46 8.03 3.40
N ILE A 43 28.75 7.69 3.30
CA ILE A 43 29.77 8.08 4.26
C ILE A 43 30.36 9.44 3.86
N PHE A 44 30.22 10.43 4.73
CA PHE A 44 30.85 11.75 4.56
C PHE A 44 32.14 11.81 5.39
N ASN A 45 33.27 12.10 4.75
CA ASN A 45 34.59 12.25 5.42
C ASN A 45 34.79 13.65 6.04
N GLU A 46 33.86 14.57 5.85
CA GLU A 46 33.86 15.94 6.38
C GLU A 46 32.52 16.26 7.04
N ALA A 47 32.50 17.18 8.00
CA ALA A 47 31.28 17.56 8.72
C ALA A 47 30.31 18.30 7.80
N VAL A 48 29.25 17.62 7.38
CA VAL A 48 28.15 18.19 6.61
C VAL A 48 27.08 18.76 7.53
N THR A 49 26.96 20.09 7.56
CA THR A 49 25.87 20.79 8.26
C THR A 49 24.56 20.66 7.49
N GLY A 50 23.49 20.18 8.14
CA GLY A 50 22.12 20.20 7.60
C GLY A 50 21.51 18.85 7.18
N LEU A 51 22.23 17.74 7.37
CA LEU A 51 21.66 16.39 7.23
C LEU A 51 21.15 15.90 8.59
N SER A 52 19.83 15.72 8.71
CA SER A 52 19.17 15.21 9.91
C SER A 52 18.38 13.93 9.57
N GLN A 53 18.18 13.07 10.58
CA GLN A 53 17.39 11.86 10.41
C GLN A 53 15.94 12.22 10.04
N GLY A 54 15.45 11.69 8.92
CA GLY A 54 14.12 12.00 8.38
C GLY A 54 14.06 13.17 7.39
N SER A 55 15.20 13.75 7.01
CA SER A 55 15.25 14.71 5.89
C SER A 55 14.90 14.04 4.56
N ALA A 56 14.12 14.72 3.72
CA ALA A 56 13.73 14.20 2.41
C ALA A 56 14.93 14.16 1.46
N VAL A 57 15.22 12.99 0.89
CA VAL A 57 16.19 12.85 -0.19
C VAL A 57 15.55 13.32 -1.49
N GLN A 58 16.23 14.23 -2.19
CA GLN A 58 15.77 14.77 -3.47
C GLN A 58 16.83 14.49 -4.52
N TYR A 59 16.41 13.92 -5.65
CA TYR A 59 17.24 13.83 -6.84
C TYR A 59 16.78 14.91 -7.83
N SER A 60 17.66 15.88 -8.13
CA SER A 60 17.36 16.98 -9.06
C SER A 60 16.07 17.78 -8.75
N GLY A 61 15.69 17.87 -7.47
CA GLY A 61 14.48 18.59 -7.01
C GLY A 61 13.20 17.75 -6.94
N ILE A 62 13.28 16.45 -7.22
CA ILE A 62 12.16 15.50 -7.09
C ILE A 62 12.42 14.63 -5.87
N LYS A 63 11.44 14.54 -4.96
CA LYS A 63 11.48 13.67 -3.79
C LYS A 63 11.50 12.21 -4.25
N VAL A 64 12.55 11.48 -3.88
CA VAL A 64 12.74 10.06 -4.20
C VAL A 64 12.43 9.17 -3.00
#